data_AF-A0A2W5ZE23-F1
#
_entry.id   AF-A0A2W5ZE23-F1
#
_cell.length_a   1.000
_cell.length_b   1.000
_cell.length_c   1.000
_cell.angle_alpha   90.00
_cell.angle_beta   90.00
_cell.angle_gamma   90.00
#
_symmetry.space_group_name_H-M   'P 1'
#
loop_
_entity.id
_entity.type
_entity.pdbx_description
1 polymer ?
#
loop_
_entity_poly.entity_id
_entity_poly.type
_entity_poly.pdbx_seq_one_letter_code
_entity_poly.pdbx_strand_id
1 'polypeptide(L)'
;MPGATLEVHYKLFGTDGVSLQSQELSKELRRRGWQVHPCAADVPDGSDGLRIAELSYQSADAVELRRRIFPPAADVNTASPTTASALIDEITARAGAIRAAIEQYIDAHHIALLHIRNIMSLPYNLPATLAFYDLAVARSDLGFLMQHHDLYWEGPNARLFTTPYAEITALLDTIMCPQLPNARHTLINPIAGDALRERKGIVGTVIPDGFDFDRDVVTIDGPAFRSRLEIVAGEGAPVGPDDVVVAMPARVAINKSIELAIQLVAALGERRDALQSAPDGVGRERRRFTASSRVVLLLPQGEDLEDNRAYFDRLVAYAKHMGITLAYGGAIVVPDRRFQPGDDVHYPFYSTYQAMDFICYPPEHEGFGNQAIEAVWARLPVAVFEYPVFQRYVRDHIPHYISLGNTEQLDRTDEFGGLHQLREDVLARAVEQTVAVLVDHDTERRWVEENVPALRAFCGIDVVAEQYIALYGDLQPT
;
A
#
# COMPACT_ATOMS: atom_id res chain seq x y z
N MET A 1 10.60 -28.80 -7.47
CA MET A 1 9.96 -29.27 -6.23
C MET A 1 10.05 -28.16 -5.19
N PRO A 2 9.12 -28.05 -4.23
CA PRO A 2 9.23 -27.03 -3.18
C PRO A 2 10.57 -27.14 -2.44
N GLY A 3 11.24 -26.01 -2.26
CA GLY A 3 12.52 -25.91 -1.56
C GLY A 3 12.50 -24.85 -0.46
N ALA A 4 13.67 -24.59 0.13
CA ALA A 4 13.85 -23.50 1.08
C ALA A 4 14.18 -22.19 0.36
N THR A 5 13.54 -21.11 0.79
CA THR A 5 13.76 -19.75 0.28
C THR A 5 14.06 -18.79 1.42
N LEU A 6 14.96 -17.84 1.21
CA LEU A 6 15.13 -16.69 2.11
C LEU A 6 14.33 -15.51 1.55
N GLU A 7 13.25 -15.13 2.21
CA GLU A 7 12.51 -13.92 1.89
C GLU A 7 13.14 -12.74 2.64
N VAL A 8 13.52 -11.70 1.92
CA VAL A 8 14.31 -10.60 2.45
C VAL A 8 13.60 -9.26 2.22
N HIS A 9 13.47 -8.47 3.28
CA HIS A 9 13.11 -7.05 3.21
C HIS A 9 13.79 -6.33 4.39
N TYR A 10 13.78 -4.99 4.39
CA TYR A 10 14.26 -4.24 5.57
C TYR A 10 13.43 -4.56 6.83
N LYS A 11 12.13 -4.81 6.63
CA LYS A 11 11.11 -5.05 7.66
C LYS A 11 10.00 -5.95 7.12
N LEU A 12 9.76 -7.14 7.67
CA LEU A 12 8.76 -8.08 7.14
C LEU A 12 7.50 -8.18 8.02
N PHE A 13 7.58 -7.77 9.29
CA PHE A 13 6.51 -7.90 10.28
C PHE A 13 5.88 -6.54 10.59
N GLY A 14 5.95 -5.61 9.63
CA GLY A 14 5.25 -4.33 9.63
C GLY A 14 3.77 -4.44 9.29
N THR A 15 3.16 -3.27 9.13
CA THR A 15 1.75 -3.04 8.74
C THR A 15 1.66 -2.21 7.46
N ASP A 16 2.81 -1.81 6.91
CA ASP A 16 2.89 -1.21 5.59
C ASP A 16 2.51 -2.21 4.49
N GLY A 17 2.18 -1.69 3.32
CA GLY A 17 1.70 -2.50 2.19
C GLY A 17 2.65 -3.61 1.77
N VAL A 18 3.97 -3.37 1.78
CA VAL A 18 4.98 -4.37 1.36
C VAL A 18 5.06 -5.51 2.38
N SER A 19 5.06 -5.18 3.68
CA SER A 19 5.02 -6.18 4.75
C SER A 19 3.77 -7.08 4.65
N LEU A 20 2.58 -6.49 4.45
CA LEU A 20 1.34 -7.26 4.32
C LEU A 20 1.34 -8.16 3.08
N GLN A 21 1.76 -7.63 1.93
CA GLN A 21 1.88 -8.40 0.69
C GLN A 21 2.87 -9.57 0.81
N SER A 22 4.00 -9.34 1.47
CA SER A 22 4.97 -10.37 1.79
C SER A 22 4.38 -11.48 2.65
N GLN A 23 3.68 -11.12 3.73
CA GLN A 23 3.06 -12.08 4.64
C GLN A 23 2.02 -12.95 3.94
N GLU A 24 1.17 -12.36 3.09
CA GLU A 24 0.16 -13.10 2.31
C GLU A 24 0.79 -14.08 1.33
N LEU A 25 1.79 -13.63 0.55
CA LEU A 25 2.50 -14.53 -0.38
C LEU A 25 3.18 -15.68 0.38
N SER A 26 3.82 -15.38 1.50
CA SER A 26 4.54 -16.38 2.30
C SER A 26 3.62 -17.38 2.99
N LYS A 27 2.42 -16.96 3.41
CA LYS A 27 1.36 -17.87 3.88
C LYS A 27 0.98 -18.84 2.76
N GLU A 28 0.75 -18.33 1.55
CA GLU A 28 0.34 -19.15 0.42
C GLU A 28 1.44 -20.10 -0.09
N LEU A 29 2.69 -19.62 -0.17
CA LEU A 29 3.85 -20.46 -0.51
C LEU A 29 4.03 -21.61 0.48
N ARG A 30 3.89 -21.34 1.80
CA ARG A 30 3.95 -22.40 2.84
C ARG A 30 2.81 -23.40 2.70
N ARG A 31 1.59 -22.95 2.37
CA ARG A 31 0.45 -23.84 2.07
C ARG A 31 0.75 -24.78 0.90
N ARG A 32 1.55 -24.33 -0.06
CA ARG A 32 2.02 -25.10 -1.22
C ARG A 32 3.34 -25.87 -0.96
N GLY A 33 3.78 -25.96 0.30
CA GLY A 33 4.90 -26.80 0.73
C GLY A 33 6.28 -26.15 0.66
N TRP A 34 6.39 -24.86 0.35
CA TRP A 34 7.67 -24.14 0.39
C TRP A 34 8.09 -23.81 1.82
N GLN A 35 9.39 -23.89 2.08
CA GLN A 35 9.97 -23.48 3.37
C GLN A 35 10.45 -22.04 3.25
N VAL A 36 9.63 -21.09 3.70
CA VAL A 36 9.94 -19.66 3.59
C VAL A 36 10.56 -19.15 4.90
N HIS A 37 11.85 -18.84 4.85
CA HIS A 37 12.62 -18.24 5.95
C HIS A 37 12.61 -16.71 5.79
N PRO A 38 12.00 -15.95 6.72
CA PRO A 38 12.05 -14.49 6.69
C PRO A 38 13.43 -13.99 7.15
N CYS A 39 13.94 -12.95 6.49
CA CYS A 39 15.15 -12.22 6.84
C CYS A 39 14.90 -10.72 6.84
N ALA A 40 14.91 -10.10 8.03
CA ALA A 40 14.63 -8.68 8.23
C ALA A 40 15.11 -8.22 9.61
N ALA A 41 15.01 -6.91 9.88
CA ALA A 41 15.36 -6.35 11.19
C ALA A 41 14.35 -6.68 12.31
N ASP A 42 13.10 -6.98 11.94
CA ASP A 42 11.97 -7.17 12.84
C ASP A 42 11.43 -8.61 12.87
N VAL A 43 12.23 -9.58 12.41
CA VAL A 43 11.91 -11.01 12.57
C VAL A 43 11.69 -11.30 14.07
N PRO A 44 10.53 -11.85 14.48
CA PRO A 44 10.25 -12.12 15.89
C PRO A 44 11.19 -13.15 16.50
N ASP A 45 11.53 -12.97 17.78
CA ASP A 45 12.37 -13.93 18.51
C ASP A 45 11.67 -15.30 18.57
N GLY A 46 12.44 -16.37 18.36
CA GLY A 46 11.93 -17.75 18.35
C GLY A 46 11.17 -18.17 17.09
N SER A 47 11.10 -17.32 16.06
CA SER A 47 10.60 -17.72 14.74
C SER A 47 11.70 -18.38 13.89
N ASP A 48 11.30 -19.29 12.99
CA ASP A 48 12.20 -19.87 11.99
C ASP A 48 12.55 -18.81 10.94
N GLY A 49 13.64 -18.05 11.17
CA GLY A 49 14.09 -16.95 10.32
C GLY A 49 15.42 -16.34 10.76
N LEU A 50 15.91 -15.35 10.01
CA LEU A 50 17.16 -14.65 10.27
C LEU A 50 16.90 -13.19 10.62
N ARG A 51 17.04 -12.83 11.90
CA ARG A 51 16.99 -11.45 12.34
C ARG A 51 18.34 -10.76 12.16
N ILE A 52 18.40 -9.67 11.38
CA ILE A 52 19.59 -8.82 11.23
C ILE A 52 19.19 -7.38 11.54
N ALA A 53 19.54 -6.88 12.73
CA ALA A 53 19.15 -5.55 13.17
C ALA A 53 19.66 -4.44 12.23
N GLU A 54 20.83 -4.66 11.64
CA GLU A 54 21.52 -3.80 10.68
C GLU A 54 20.78 -3.64 9.35
N LEU A 55 19.75 -4.45 9.06
CA LEU A 55 18.86 -4.22 7.91
C LEU A 55 17.87 -3.08 8.16
N SER A 56 17.69 -2.64 9.41
CA SER A 56 16.76 -1.55 9.69
C SER A 56 17.18 -0.29 8.96
N TYR A 57 16.24 0.35 8.25
CA TYR A 57 16.45 1.69 7.67
C TYR A 57 15.96 2.82 8.59
N GLN A 58 15.32 2.47 9.70
CA GLN A 58 14.72 3.40 10.65
C GLN A 58 15.54 3.54 11.93
N SER A 59 16.57 2.71 12.13
CA SER A 59 17.48 2.87 13.25
C SER A 59 18.23 4.19 13.17
N ALA A 60 18.58 4.76 14.33
CA ALA A 60 19.23 6.07 14.40
C ALA A 60 20.54 6.11 13.58
N ASP A 61 21.30 5.02 13.58
CA ASP A 61 22.55 4.90 12.83
C ASP A 61 22.34 4.79 11.32
N ALA A 62 21.30 4.08 10.86
CA ALA A 62 20.96 3.98 9.45
C ALA A 62 20.40 5.31 8.91
N VAL A 63 19.58 6.00 9.71
CA VAL A 63 19.07 7.34 9.40
C VAL A 63 20.22 8.35 9.29
N GLU A 64 21.15 8.33 10.24
CA GLU A 64 22.32 9.21 10.24
C GLU A 64 23.22 8.95 9.03
N LEU A 65 23.56 7.67 8.76
CA LEU A 65 24.34 7.30 7.58
C LEU A 65 23.64 7.76 6.30
N ARG A 66 22.33 7.49 6.16
CA ARG A 66 21.55 7.89 4.98
C ARG A 66 21.53 9.40 4.80
N ARG A 67 21.41 10.19 5.87
CA ARG A 67 21.45 11.66 5.79
C ARG A 67 22.80 12.18 5.30
N ARG A 68 23.91 11.53 5.68
CA ARG A 68 25.23 11.89 5.16
C ARG A 68 25.43 11.48 3.71
N ILE A 69 24.85 10.35 3.27
CA ILE A 69 24.89 9.89 1.88
C ILE A 69 24.03 10.80 0.98
N PHE A 70 22.82 11.11 1.44
CA PHE A 70 21.81 11.91 0.74
C PHE A 70 21.42 13.15 1.59
N PRO A 71 22.30 14.16 1.66
CA PRO A 71 22.02 15.36 2.45
C PRO A 71 20.81 16.12 1.88
N PRO A 72 19.91 16.64 2.73
CA PRO A 72 18.87 17.56 2.29
C PRO A 72 19.47 18.74 1.52
N ALA A 73 18.76 19.26 0.51
CA ALA A 73 19.27 20.33 -0.34
C ALA A 73 19.76 21.58 0.45
N ALA A 74 19.13 21.88 1.59
CA ALA A 74 19.52 22.98 2.48
C ALA A 74 20.85 22.75 3.22
N ASP A 75 21.26 21.49 3.39
CA ASP A 75 22.40 21.07 4.21
C ASP A 75 23.66 20.78 3.38
N VAL A 76 23.58 20.82 2.04
CA VAL A 76 24.69 20.46 1.14
C VAL A 76 25.94 21.33 1.39
N ASN A 77 25.76 22.59 1.78
CA ASN A 77 26.85 23.54 2.04
C ASN A 77 27.31 23.59 3.51
N THR A 78 26.63 22.90 4.42
CA THR A 78 26.88 22.92 5.87
C THR A 78 27.25 21.54 6.45
N ALA A 79 27.18 20.49 5.63
CA ALA A 79 27.53 19.14 6.02
C ALA A 79 29.00 19.03 6.49
N SER A 80 29.21 18.28 7.57
CA SER A 80 30.51 17.95 8.15
C SER A 80 31.47 17.40 7.07
N PRO A 81 32.81 17.59 7.16
CA PRO A 81 33.79 17.23 6.12
C PRO A 81 34.02 15.72 6.01
N THR A 82 32.96 14.93 5.85
CA THR A 82 33.06 13.50 5.54
C THR A 82 33.39 13.39 4.07
N THR A 83 34.53 12.77 3.75
CA THR A 83 34.91 12.51 2.36
C THR A 83 34.09 11.35 1.79
N ALA A 84 33.88 11.35 0.47
CA ALA A 84 33.21 10.23 -0.21
C ALA A 84 33.89 8.89 0.10
N SER A 85 35.24 8.86 0.17
CA SER A 85 36.02 7.68 0.56
C SER A 85 35.64 7.15 1.95
N ALA A 86 35.50 8.02 2.95
CA ALA A 86 35.14 7.59 4.30
C ALA A 86 33.71 7.01 4.36
N LEU A 87 32.78 7.56 3.58
CA LEU A 87 31.43 6.99 3.44
C LEU A 87 31.48 5.61 2.79
N ILE A 88 32.24 5.46 1.71
CA ILE A 88 32.40 4.17 1.01
C ILE A 88 33.00 3.11 1.95
N ASP A 89 34.04 3.46 2.72
CA ASP A 89 34.67 2.54 3.68
C ASP A 89 33.66 2.09 4.75
N GLU A 90 32.87 3.03 5.29
CA GLU A 90 31.83 2.71 6.28
C GLU A 90 30.71 1.85 5.70
N ILE A 91 30.26 2.16 4.47
CA ILE A 91 29.24 1.36 3.76
C ILE A 91 29.74 -0.07 3.56
N THR A 92 30.98 -0.22 3.10
CA THR A 92 31.61 -1.51 2.83
C THR A 92 31.79 -2.34 4.10
N ALA A 93 32.25 -1.71 5.19
CA ALA A 93 32.42 -2.39 6.47
C ALA A 93 31.09 -2.92 7.02
N ARG A 94 30.03 -2.10 6.98
CA ARG A 94 28.68 -2.51 7.42
C ARG A 94 28.10 -3.60 6.51
N ALA A 95 28.31 -3.50 5.19
CA ALA A 95 27.88 -4.52 4.22
C ALA A 95 28.53 -5.89 4.50
N GLY A 96 29.83 -5.90 4.83
CA GLY A 96 30.56 -7.14 5.15
C GLY A 96 29.97 -7.90 6.34
N ALA A 97 29.54 -7.20 7.39
CA ALA A 97 28.89 -7.82 8.54
C ALA A 97 27.53 -8.42 8.18
N ILE A 98 26.70 -7.69 7.43
CA ILE A 98 25.39 -8.16 6.95
C ILE A 98 25.58 -9.41 6.07
N ARG A 99 26.49 -9.36 5.10
CA ARG A 99 26.77 -10.47 4.17
C ARG A 99 27.22 -11.73 4.91
N ALA A 100 28.14 -11.61 5.86
CA ALA A 100 28.64 -12.77 6.62
C ALA A 100 27.53 -13.48 7.40
N ALA A 101 26.63 -12.72 8.02
CA ALA A 101 25.47 -13.29 8.73
C ALA A 101 24.51 -14.03 7.79
N ILE A 102 24.25 -13.47 6.60
CA ILE A 102 23.38 -14.07 5.58
C ILE A 102 24.01 -15.35 5.02
N GLU A 103 25.29 -15.32 4.64
CA GLU A 103 26.01 -16.50 4.11
C GLU A 103 26.00 -17.66 5.09
N GLN A 104 26.29 -17.38 6.37
CA GLN A 104 26.25 -18.40 7.42
C GLN A 104 24.87 -19.06 7.53
N TYR A 105 23.79 -18.26 7.47
CA TYR A 105 22.43 -18.78 7.56
C TYR A 105 22.04 -19.58 6.31
N ILE A 106 22.37 -19.08 5.12
CA ILE A 106 22.12 -19.77 3.85
C ILE A 106 22.75 -21.17 3.87
N ASP A 107 24.02 -21.27 4.26
CA ASP A 107 24.74 -22.53 4.26
C ASP A 107 24.21 -23.49 5.33
N ALA A 108 23.84 -22.99 6.51
CA ALA A 108 23.27 -23.79 7.59
C ALA A 108 21.88 -24.36 7.27
N HIS A 109 21.10 -23.65 6.46
CA HIS A 109 19.73 -24.02 6.10
C HIS A 109 19.58 -24.55 4.65
N HIS A 110 20.70 -24.69 3.92
CA HIS A 110 20.72 -25.16 2.53
C HIS A 110 19.77 -24.39 1.60
N ILE A 111 19.74 -23.07 1.75
CA ILE A 111 18.87 -22.20 0.95
C ILE A 111 19.52 -21.95 -0.41
N ALA A 112 18.79 -22.20 -1.49
CA ALA A 112 19.28 -22.00 -2.87
C ALA A 112 18.66 -20.78 -3.58
N LEU A 113 17.68 -20.13 -2.95
CA LEU A 113 16.90 -19.06 -3.56
C LEU A 113 16.61 -17.94 -2.57
N LEU A 114 16.92 -16.70 -2.96
CA LEU A 114 16.60 -15.50 -2.23
C LEU A 114 15.52 -14.71 -2.96
N HIS A 115 14.46 -14.34 -2.26
CA HIS A 115 13.44 -13.43 -2.76
C HIS A 115 13.59 -12.09 -2.02
N ILE A 116 14.19 -11.11 -2.69
CA ILE A 116 14.56 -9.81 -2.13
C ILE A 116 13.56 -8.76 -2.56
N ARG A 117 12.84 -8.18 -1.59
CA ARG A 117 11.88 -7.09 -1.80
C ARG A 117 12.55 -5.75 -1.54
N ASN A 118 12.45 -4.79 -2.47
CA ASN A 118 12.84 -3.37 -2.38
C ASN A 118 14.30 -3.03 -1.98
N ILE A 119 15.07 -3.90 -1.33
CA ILE A 119 16.46 -3.63 -0.94
C ILE A 119 17.32 -3.31 -2.16
N MET A 120 17.01 -3.95 -3.29
CA MET A 120 17.74 -3.77 -4.55
C MET A 120 17.21 -2.59 -5.39
N SER A 121 16.15 -1.88 -4.95
CA SER A 121 15.58 -0.75 -5.71
C SER A 121 15.39 0.55 -4.92
N LEU A 122 15.50 0.53 -3.59
CA LEU A 122 15.41 1.71 -2.73
C LEU A 122 16.64 1.81 -1.81
N PRO A 123 17.50 2.85 -1.91
CA PRO A 123 18.73 2.93 -1.13
C PRO A 123 18.48 3.48 0.29
N TYR A 124 17.46 2.98 0.98
CA TYR A 124 17.17 3.37 2.36
C TYR A 124 18.22 2.89 3.36
N ASN A 125 18.90 1.79 3.03
CA ASN A 125 20.05 1.25 3.73
C ASN A 125 21.04 0.69 2.69
N LEU A 126 21.95 1.56 2.24
CA LEU A 126 22.92 1.25 1.20
C LEU A 126 23.90 0.12 1.56
N PRO A 127 24.38 -0.02 2.82
CA PRO A 127 25.12 -1.19 3.25
C PRO A 127 24.40 -2.52 3.01
N ALA A 128 23.10 -2.59 3.28
CA ALA A 128 22.31 -3.79 3.02
C ALA A 128 22.27 -4.10 1.51
N THR A 129 22.01 -3.11 0.67
CA THR A 129 22.00 -3.30 -0.79
C THR A 129 23.35 -3.81 -1.31
N LEU A 130 24.47 -3.23 -0.83
CA LEU A 130 25.80 -3.68 -1.20
C LEU A 130 26.05 -5.13 -0.77
N ALA A 131 25.63 -5.50 0.45
CA ALA A 131 25.78 -6.86 0.96
C ALA A 131 25.07 -7.90 0.06
N PHE A 132 23.85 -7.62 -0.38
CA PHE A 132 23.10 -8.50 -1.28
C PHE A 132 23.64 -8.51 -2.71
N TYR A 133 24.13 -7.38 -3.21
CA TYR A 133 24.84 -7.32 -4.49
C TYR A 133 26.10 -8.20 -4.47
N ASP A 134 26.96 -8.02 -3.47
CA ASP A 134 28.21 -8.78 -3.33
C ASP A 134 27.94 -10.27 -3.15
N LEU A 135 26.90 -10.62 -2.40
CA LEU A 135 26.44 -12.01 -2.25
C LEU A 135 26.03 -12.59 -3.61
N ALA A 136 25.20 -11.87 -4.38
CA ALA A 136 24.73 -12.34 -5.68
C ALA A 136 25.85 -12.52 -6.70
N VAL A 137 26.87 -11.66 -6.65
CA VAL A 137 28.09 -11.79 -7.48
C VAL A 137 28.95 -12.97 -7.04
N ALA A 138 29.11 -13.20 -5.73
CA ALA A 138 30.00 -14.23 -5.20
C ALA A 138 29.41 -15.65 -5.27
N ARG A 139 28.09 -15.78 -5.20
CA ARG A 139 27.38 -17.06 -5.09
C ARG A 139 26.54 -17.36 -6.33
N SER A 140 27.24 -17.76 -7.40
CA SER A 140 26.59 -18.17 -8.66
C SER A 140 25.71 -19.43 -8.55
N ASP A 141 25.83 -20.17 -7.45
CA ASP A 141 24.99 -21.33 -7.09
C ASP A 141 23.62 -20.94 -6.52
N LEU A 142 23.41 -19.66 -6.19
CA LEU A 142 22.15 -19.15 -5.64
C LEU A 142 21.35 -18.39 -6.71
N GLY A 143 20.03 -18.55 -6.67
CA GLY A 143 19.08 -17.75 -7.43
C GLY A 143 18.62 -16.51 -6.66
N PHE A 144 18.45 -15.38 -7.36
CA PHE A 144 17.99 -14.11 -6.78
C PHE A 144 16.76 -13.60 -7.51
N LEU A 145 15.61 -13.63 -6.85
CA LEU A 145 14.42 -12.93 -7.32
C LEU A 145 14.34 -11.56 -6.65
N MET A 146 14.48 -10.49 -7.41
CA MET A 146 14.44 -9.12 -6.92
C MET A 146 13.08 -8.52 -7.25
N GLN A 147 12.20 -8.39 -6.24
CA GLN A 147 10.89 -7.77 -6.38
C GLN A 147 10.96 -6.29 -6.03
N HIS A 148 10.47 -5.44 -6.93
CA HIS A 148 10.45 -4.00 -6.77
C HIS A 148 9.02 -3.48 -6.77
N HIS A 149 8.60 -2.95 -5.63
CA HIS A 149 7.36 -2.18 -5.51
C HIS A 149 7.58 -0.73 -5.95
N ASP A 150 8.79 -0.22 -5.73
CA ASP A 150 9.20 1.13 -6.04
C ASP A 150 10.63 1.14 -6.61
N LEU A 151 10.92 2.12 -7.47
CA LEU A 151 12.26 2.42 -7.96
C LEU A 151 12.71 3.79 -7.43
N TYR A 152 13.94 3.88 -6.91
CA TYR A 152 14.42 5.09 -6.23
C TYR A 152 14.52 6.34 -7.13
N TRP A 153 14.38 6.20 -8.43
CA TRP A 153 14.42 7.31 -9.39
C TRP A 153 13.06 7.74 -9.91
N GLU A 154 11.99 7.20 -9.36
CA GLU A 154 10.62 7.51 -9.75
C GLU A 154 9.89 8.34 -8.70
N GLY A 155 8.82 8.99 -9.16
CA GLY A 155 7.86 9.66 -8.30
C GLY A 155 8.44 10.85 -7.50
N PRO A 156 7.67 11.33 -6.51
CA PRO A 156 8.06 12.49 -5.71
C PRO A 156 9.28 12.22 -4.82
N ASN A 157 9.52 10.95 -4.46
CA ASN A 157 10.58 10.54 -3.53
C ASN A 157 11.96 10.46 -4.18
N ALA A 158 12.08 10.48 -5.51
CA ALA A 158 13.38 10.38 -6.19
C ALA A 158 14.41 11.42 -5.71
N ARG A 159 13.93 12.63 -5.34
CA ARG A 159 14.78 13.71 -4.84
C ARG A 159 15.46 13.38 -3.52
N LEU A 160 14.88 12.49 -2.71
CA LEU A 160 15.42 12.04 -1.42
C LEU A 160 16.71 11.24 -1.57
N PHE A 161 17.00 10.73 -2.78
CA PHE A 161 18.15 9.87 -3.06
C PHE A 161 19.18 10.57 -3.96
N THR A 162 19.23 11.91 -3.89
CA THR A 162 20.25 12.70 -4.58
C THR A 162 21.48 12.84 -3.68
N THR A 163 22.68 12.60 -4.23
CA THR A 163 23.95 12.68 -3.50
C THR A 163 24.92 13.63 -4.19
N PRO A 164 25.72 14.42 -3.45
CA PRO A 164 26.75 15.27 -4.06
C PRO A 164 28.04 14.49 -4.40
N TYR A 165 28.14 13.22 -3.97
CA TYR A 165 29.35 12.41 -4.13
C TYR A 165 29.28 11.56 -5.42
N ALA A 166 30.24 11.77 -6.32
CA ALA A 166 30.30 11.04 -7.59
C ALA A 166 30.54 9.54 -7.37
N GLU A 167 31.34 9.18 -6.36
CA GLU A 167 31.66 7.81 -5.98
C GLU A 167 30.43 7.05 -5.48
N ILE A 168 29.56 7.72 -4.72
CA ILE A 168 28.28 7.14 -4.27
C ILE A 168 27.32 6.98 -5.45
N THR A 169 27.29 7.94 -6.38
CA THR A 169 26.49 7.83 -7.60
C THR A 169 26.92 6.60 -8.42
N ALA A 170 28.23 6.43 -8.63
CA ALA A 170 28.78 5.27 -9.32
C ALA A 170 28.48 3.94 -8.60
N LEU A 171 28.53 3.95 -7.25
CA LEU A 171 28.13 2.80 -6.45
C LEU A 171 26.66 2.44 -6.68
N LEU A 172 25.74 3.42 -6.58
CA LEU A 172 24.31 3.21 -6.82
C LEU A 172 24.03 2.66 -8.22
N ASP A 173 24.71 3.19 -9.24
CA ASP A 173 24.53 2.70 -10.61
C ASP A 173 24.94 1.23 -10.77
N THR A 174 25.91 0.77 -9.96
CA THR A 174 26.39 -0.61 -9.96
C THR A 174 25.45 -1.55 -9.18
N ILE A 175 25.06 -1.17 -7.96
CA ILE A 175 24.41 -2.11 -7.03
C ILE A 175 22.89 -2.03 -7.00
N MET A 176 22.29 -0.95 -7.49
CA MET A 176 20.83 -0.80 -7.55
C MET A 176 20.28 -1.39 -8.85
N CYS A 177 19.33 -2.32 -8.71
CA CYS A 177 18.73 -3.09 -9.80
C CYS A 177 19.79 -3.69 -10.74
N PRO A 178 20.71 -4.52 -10.23
CA PRO A 178 21.86 -5.00 -10.98
C PRO A 178 21.45 -6.08 -11.99
N GLN A 179 22.04 -6.04 -13.19
CA GLN A 179 21.85 -7.09 -14.18
C GLN A 179 22.84 -8.24 -13.94
N LEU A 180 22.38 -9.32 -13.32
CA LEU A 180 23.20 -10.50 -13.01
C LEU A 180 22.64 -11.78 -13.65
N PRO A 181 23.47 -12.75 -14.07
CA PRO A 181 22.99 -13.97 -14.73
C PRO A 181 22.02 -14.82 -13.88
N ASN A 182 22.27 -14.85 -12.57
CA ASN A 182 21.50 -15.57 -11.56
C ASN A 182 20.40 -14.70 -10.90
N ALA A 183 20.10 -13.53 -11.44
CA ALA A 183 19.05 -12.65 -10.95
C ALA A 183 17.89 -12.49 -11.94
N ARG A 184 16.68 -12.34 -11.41
CA ARG A 184 15.49 -11.91 -12.15
C ARG A 184 14.81 -10.77 -11.41
N HIS A 185 14.19 -9.87 -12.15
CA HIS A 185 13.49 -8.71 -11.61
C HIS A 185 11.99 -8.89 -11.78
N THR A 186 11.23 -8.67 -10.71
CA THR A 186 9.77 -8.57 -10.77
C THR A 186 9.32 -7.17 -10.38
N LEU A 187 8.30 -6.68 -11.08
CA LEU A 187 7.70 -5.36 -10.87
C LEU A 187 6.21 -5.55 -10.61
N ILE A 188 5.64 -4.71 -9.75
CA ILE A 188 4.22 -4.82 -9.41
C ILE A 188 3.29 -4.20 -10.45
N ASN A 189 3.84 -3.42 -11.40
CA ASN A 189 3.08 -2.76 -12.44
C ASN A 189 3.94 -2.52 -13.70
N PRO A 190 3.33 -2.35 -14.87
CA PRO A 190 4.04 -2.17 -16.14
C PRO A 190 4.71 -0.80 -16.29
N ILE A 191 4.32 0.22 -15.51
CA ILE A 191 4.96 1.55 -15.56
C ILE A 191 6.38 1.45 -14.98
N ALA A 192 6.52 0.83 -13.80
CA ALA A 192 7.82 0.52 -13.21
C ALA A 192 8.64 -0.43 -14.09
N GLY A 193 7.98 -1.37 -14.78
CA GLY A 193 8.63 -2.24 -15.78
C GLY A 193 9.27 -1.45 -16.94
N ASP A 194 8.56 -0.47 -17.48
CA ASP A 194 9.11 0.41 -18.52
C ASP A 194 10.25 1.28 -18.00
N ALA A 195 10.12 1.85 -16.80
CA ALA A 195 11.16 2.69 -16.23
C ALA A 195 12.44 1.92 -15.89
N LEU A 196 12.32 0.67 -15.44
CA LEU A 196 13.47 -0.23 -15.27
C LEU A 196 14.15 -0.49 -16.62
N ARG A 197 13.36 -0.78 -17.66
CA ARG A 197 13.89 -1.01 -19.02
C ARG A 197 14.55 0.24 -19.60
N GLU A 198 13.95 1.41 -19.44
CA GLU A 198 14.49 2.68 -19.96
C GLU A 198 15.81 3.05 -19.30
N ARG A 199 15.91 2.91 -17.97
CA ARG A 199 17.13 3.30 -17.24
C ARG A 199 18.24 2.25 -17.26
N LYS A 200 17.88 0.97 -17.15
CA LYS A 200 18.85 -0.14 -16.96
C LYS A 200 18.92 -1.12 -18.13
N GLY A 201 18.02 -1.03 -19.11
CA GLY A 201 17.93 -2.00 -20.21
C GLY A 201 17.41 -3.37 -19.77
N ILE A 202 16.88 -3.49 -18.56
CA ILE A 202 16.42 -4.75 -17.96
C ILE A 202 14.93 -4.94 -18.26
N VAL A 203 14.58 -6.08 -18.84
CA VAL A 203 13.18 -6.51 -18.99
C VAL A 203 12.80 -7.37 -17.79
N GLY A 204 12.03 -6.81 -16.86
CA GLY A 204 11.49 -7.53 -15.71
C GLY A 204 10.13 -8.15 -15.97
N THR A 205 9.75 -9.13 -15.16
CA THR A 205 8.42 -9.75 -15.18
C THR A 205 7.44 -8.91 -14.36
N VAL A 206 6.30 -8.54 -14.93
CA VAL A 206 5.26 -7.81 -14.19
C VAL A 206 4.35 -8.83 -13.50
N ILE A 207 4.29 -8.79 -12.17
CA ILE A 207 3.40 -9.63 -11.35
C ILE A 207 2.69 -8.71 -10.36
N PRO A 208 1.34 -8.63 -10.36
CA PRO A 208 0.62 -7.75 -9.45
C PRO A 208 0.83 -8.17 -7.99
N ASP A 209 0.55 -7.25 -7.08
CA ASP A 209 0.37 -7.59 -5.66
C ASP A 209 -0.80 -8.58 -5.52
N GLY A 210 -0.64 -9.56 -4.62
CA GLY A 210 -1.61 -10.62 -4.41
C GLY A 210 -2.63 -10.29 -3.33
N PHE A 211 -3.86 -10.78 -3.47
CA PHE A 211 -4.90 -10.61 -2.47
C PHE A 211 -5.62 -11.93 -2.17
N ASP A 212 -5.79 -12.25 -0.88
CA ASP A 212 -6.54 -13.42 -0.41
C ASP A 212 -8.05 -13.11 -0.46
N PHE A 213 -8.69 -13.50 -1.56
CA PHE A 213 -10.14 -13.31 -1.74
C PHE A 213 -10.98 -14.23 -0.85
N ASP A 214 -10.38 -15.28 -0.28
CA ASP A 214 -11.04 -16.20 0.64
C ASP A 214 -10.71 -15.86 2.11
N ARG A 215 -10.15 -14.67 2.36
CA ARG A 215 -9.84 -14.16 3.70
C ARG A 215 -11.07 -14.24 4.61
N ASP A 216 -10.89 -14.96 5.71
CA ASP A 216 -11.83 -14.94 6.83
C ASP A 216 -11.73 -13.60 7.60
N VAL A 217 -12.89 -13.07 7.98
CA VAL A 217 -12.99 -11.90 8.85
C VAL A 217 -13.86 -12.16 10.06
N VAL A 218 -13.52 -11.50 11.16
CA VAL A 218 -14.33 -11.52 12.37
C VAL A 218 -15.65 -10.84 12.08
N THR A 219 -16.78 -11.49 12.34
CA THR A 219 -18.09 -10.83 12.26
C THR A 219 -18.21 -9.82 13.40
N ILE A 220 -18.58 -8.58 13.07
CA ILE A 220 -18.73 -7.49 14.05
C ILE A 220 -20.19 -7.02 14.12
N ASP A 221 -20.57 -6.46 15.27
CA ASP A 221 -21.81 -5.70 15.39
C ASP A 221 -21.61 -4.33 14.72
N GLY A 222 -22.07 -4.22 13.47
CA GLY A 222 -21.93 -3.01 12.65
C GLY A 222 -22.55 -1.75 13.29
N PRO A 223 -23.81 -1.79 13.76
CA PRO A 223 -24.40 -0.70 14.54
C PRO A 223 -23.57 -0.31 15.78
N ALA A 224 -23.08 -1.26 16.57
CA ALA A 224 -22.24 -0.97 17.73
C ALA A 224 -20.93 -0.28 17.30
N PHE A 225 -20.27 -0.78 16.27
CA PHE A 225 -19.06 -0.17 15.69
C PHE A 225 -19.33 1.28 15.26
N ARG A 226 -20.38 1.50 14.46
CA ARG A 226 -20.79 2.83 13.98
C ARG A 226 -21.03 3.82 15.12
N SER A 227 -21.68 3.37 16.19
CA SER A 227 -22.00 4.22 17.34
C SER A 227 -20.77 4.67 18.15
N ARG A 228 -19.63 3.97 18.00
CA ARG A 228 -18.39 4.23 18.74
C ARG A 228 -17.38 5.08 17.96
N LEU A 229 -17.67 5.41 16.70
CA LEU A 229 -16.81 6.26 15.88
C LEU A 229 -16.75 7.68 16.46
N GLU A 230 -15.57 8.30 16.41
CA GLU A 230 -15.38 9.68 16.80
C GLU A 230 -15.87 10.62 15.70
N ILE A 231 -16.75 11.57 16.01
CA ILE A 231 -17.18 12.59 15.04
C ILE A 231 -16.25 13.81 15.16
N VAL A 232 -15.36 13.98 14.17
CA VAL A 232 -14.36 15.05 14.16
C VAL A 232 -14.80 16.29 13.37
N ALA A 233 -15.83 16.14 12.51
CA ALA A 233 -16.56 17.23 11.87
C ALA A 233 -18.05 16.88 11.70
N GLY A 234 -18.93 17.89 11.78
CA GLY A 234 -20.38 17.74 11.67
C GLY A 234 -21.11 17.79 13.02
N GLU A 235 -22.40 17.45 13.01
CA GLU A 235 -23.22 17.34 14.22
C GLU A 235 -22.74 16.13 15.03
N GLY A 236 -22.21 16.35 16.24
CA GLY A 236 -21.52 15.34 17.08
C GLY A 236 -22.36 14.14 17.55
N ALA A 237 -23.49 13.86 16.90
CA ALA A 237 -24.30 12.66 17.12
C ALA A 237 -23.60 11.42 16.54
N PRO A 238 -23.62 10.27 17.25
CA PRO A 238 -23.05 9.01 16.78
C PRO A 238 -23.57 8.60 15.40
N VAL A 239 -22.80 7.83 14.63
CA VAL A 239 -23.24 7.30 13.33
C VAL A 239 -24.39 6.32 13.54
N GLY A 240 -25.53 6.60 12.92
CA GLY A 240 -26.77 5.86 13.10
C GLY A 240 -26.92 4.68 12.13
N PRO A 241 -27.94 3.82 12.36
CA PRO A 241 -28.24 2.69 11.49
C PRO A 241 -28.75 3.11 10.10
N ASP A 242 -29.39 4.26 10.01
CA ASP A 242 -29.98 4.83 8.78
C ASP A 242 -29.02 5.78 8.04
N ASP A 243 -27.81 5.99 8.57
CA ASP A 243 -26.76 6.77 7.90
C ASP A 243 -26.09 5.92 6.82
N VAL A 244 -25.76 6.56 5.69
CA VAL A 244 -24.97 5.96 4.61
C VAL A 244 -23.49 6.27 4.88
N VAL A 245 -22.67 5.24 4.96
CA VAL A 245 -21.24 5.35 5.26
C VAL A 245 -20.43 5.15 3.97
N VAL A 246 -19.85 6.26 3.51
CA VAL A 246 -18.79 6.28 2.49
C VAL A 246 -17.47 6.19 3.23
N ALA A 247 -16.65 5.17 2.96
CA ALA A 247 -15.37 5.01 3.62
C ALA A 247 -14.20 5.30 2.68
N MET A 248 -13.15 5.89 3.25
CA MET A 248 -11.81 5.91 2.67
C MET A 248 -10.93 5.06 3.60
N PRO A 249 -10.78 3.75 3.33
CA PRO A 249 -10.18 2.80 4.27
C PRO A 249 -8.65 2.72 4.14
N ALA A 250 -7.97 3.87 4.22
CA ALA A 250 -6.51 3.93 4.21
C ALA A 250 -5.98 4.88 5.30
N ARG A 251 -4.69 4.80 5.59
CA ARG A 251 -4.00 5.72 6.50
C ARG A 251 -4.16 7.16 6.02
N VAL A 252 -4.27 8.08 6.97
CA VAL A 252 -4.32 9.51 6.67
C VAL A 252 -2.94 9.96 6.22
N ALA A 253 -2.78 10.18 4.91
CA ALA A 253 -1.55 10.69 4.33
C ALA A 253 -1.86 11.57 3.11
N ILE A 254 -1.03 12.59 2.88
CA ILE A 254 -1.28 13.61 1.86
C ILE A 254 -1.41 13.03 0.44
N ASN A 255 -0.66 11.98 0.13
CA ASN A 255 -0.70 11.32 -1.18
C ASN A 255 -1.97 10.49 -1.41
N LYS A 256 -2.84 10.38 -0.40
CA LYS A 256 -4.10 9.67 -0.51
C LYS A 256 -5.28 10.56 -0.91
N SER A 257 -5.06 11.87 -1.02
CA SER A 257 -6.03 12.84 -1.56
C SER A 257 -7.44 12.72 -0.97
N ILE A 258 -7.54 12.54 0.35
CA ILE A 258 -8.80 12.32 1.10
C ILE A 258 -9.79 13.47 0.87
N GLU A 259 -9.31 14.67 0.57
CA GLU A 259 -10.13 15.82 0.19
C GLU A 259 -11.09 15.57 -0.98
N LEU A 260 -10.78 14.63 -1.88
CA LEU A 260 -11.69 14.29 -2.98
C LEU A 260 -12.87 13.45 -2.48
N ALA A 261 -12.66 12.62 -1.46
CA ALA A 261 -13.76 11.90 -0.79
C ALA A 261 -14.67 12.87 -0.03
N ILE A 262 -14.11 13.93 0.56
CA ILE A 262 -14.90 15.01 1.20
C ILE A 262 -15.82 15.67 0.17
N GLN A 263 -15.31 15.99 -1.02
CA GLN A 263 -16.09 16.59 -2.12
C GLN A 263 -17.21 15.67 -2.59
N LEU A 264 -16.91 14.38 -2.80
CA LEU A 264 -17.92 13.38 -3.19
C LEU A 264 -19.04 13.26 -2.15
N VAL A 265 -18.68 13.17 -0.86
CA VAL A 265 -19.65 13.07 0.24
C VAL A 265 -20.50 14.33 0.37
N ALA A 266 -19.90 15.51 0.23
CA ALA A 266 -20.62 16.78 0.24
C ALA A 266 -21.69 16.82 -0.86
N ALA A 267 -21.29 16.51 -2.10
CA ALA A 267 -22.21 16.53 -3.25
C ALA A 267 -23.26 15.40 -3.20
N LEU A 268 -22.92 14.22 -2.65
CA LEU A 268 -23.92 13.19 -2.33
C LEU A 268 -24.94 13.68 -1.30
N GLY A 269 -24.47 14.45 -0.32
CA GLY A 269 -25.29 15.11 0.69
C GLY A 269 -26.28 16.13 0.12
N GLU A 270 -26.10 16.59 -1.11
CA GLU A 270 -27.06 17.45 -1.84
C GLU A 270 -28.11 16.64 -2.60
N ARG A 271 -27.86 15.34 -2.85
CA ARG A 271 -28.77 14.42 -3.56
C ARG A 271 -29.72 13.65 -2.63
N ARG A 272 -30.05 14.24 -1.47
CA ARG A 272 -30.89 13.60 -0.44
C ARG A 272 -32.23 13.12 -0.97
N ASP A 273 -32.90 13.90 -1.81
CA ASP A 273 -34.21 13.53 -2.35
C ASP A 273 -34.15 12.21 -3.13
N ALA A 274 -33.06 11.96 -3.87
CA ALA A 274 -32.85 10.71 -4.58
C ALA A 274 -32.61 9.54 -3.61
N LEU A 275 -31.84 9.76 -2.54
CA LEU A 275 -31.58 8.75 -1.51
C LEU A 275 -32.85 8.43 -0.70
N GLN A 276 -33.66 9.44 -0.35
CA GLN A 276 -34.92 9.28 0.39
C GLN A 276 -36.02 8.61 -0.43
N SER A 277 -36.02 8.82 -1.76
CA SER A 277 -36.98 8.22 -2.67
C SER A 277 -36.59 6.82 -3.16
N ALA A 278 -35.44 6.29 -2.72
CA ALA A 278 -35.01 4.94 -3.02
C ALA A 278 -36.08 3.93 -2.52
N PRO A 279 -36.76 3.19 -3.41
CA PRO A 279 -37.95 2.42 -3.05
C PRO A 279 -37.66 1.30 -2.05
N ASP A 280 -36.46 0.72 -2.13
CA ASP A 280 -36.01 -0.42 -1.34
C ASP A 280 -34.89 -0.06 -0.35
N GLY A 281 -34.73 1.24 -0.04
CA GLY A 281 -33.62 1.74 0.75
C GLY A 281 -32.30 1.83 -0.03
N VAL A 282 -31.25 2.29 0.65
CA VAL A 282 -29.97 2.69 0.06
C VAL A 282 -28.85 1.71 0.41
N GLY A 283 -28.07 1.32 -0.60
CA GLY A 283 -26.91 0.43 -0.52
C GLY A 283 -27.27 -1.00 -0.09
N ARG A 284 -26.27 -1.89 -0.03
CA ARG A 284 -26.47 -3.33 0.24
C ARG A 284 -27.33 -3.65 1.46
N GLU A 285 -27.28 -2.82 2.50
CA GLU A 285 -28.02 -3.00 3.75
C GLU A 285 -29.45 -2.43 3.69
N ARG A 286 -29.90 -1.95 2.52
CA ARG A 286 -31.26 -1.43 2.28
C ARG A 286 -31.66 -0.35 3.29
N ARG A 287 -30.74 0.56 3.58
CA ARG A 287 -30.90 1.55 4.66
C ARG A 287 -32.06 2.50 4.36
N ARG A 288 -32.89 2.74 5.35
CA ARG A 288 -33.98 3.71 5.22
C ARG A 288 -33.42 5.11 5.36
N PHE A 289 -33.13 5.77 4.25
CA PHE A 289 -32.64 7.14 4.28
C PHE A 289 -33.78 8.13 4.56
N THR A 290 -33.69 8.91 5.64
CA THR A 290 -34.73 9.81 6.13
C THR A 290 -34.25 11.26 6.20
N ALA A 291 -35.11 12.17 6.70
CA ALA A 291 -34.74 13.56 6.94
C ALA A 291 -33.58 13.71 7.95
N SER A 292 -33.45 12.80 8.91
CA SER A 292 -32.38 12.79 9.92
C SER A 292 -31.14 11.98 9.53
N SER A 293 -31.21 11.21 8.43
CA SER A 293 -30.07 10.43 7.95
C SER A 293 -28.97 11.33 7.39
N ARG A 294 -27.72 10.88 7.45
CA ARG A 294 -26.53 11.58 6.93
C ARG A 294 -25.79 10.71 5.94
N VAL A 295 -25.07 11.35 5.03
CA VAL A 295 -23.96 10.71 4.31
C VAL A 295 -22.71 11.02 5.11
N VAL A 296 -22.06 9.98 5.64
CA VAL A 296 -20.91 10.08 6.54
C VAL A 296 -19.66 9.65 5.78
N LEU A 297 -18.60 10.46 5.87
CA LEU A 297 -17.26 10.03 5.46
C LEU A 297 -16.58 9.34 6.65
N LEU A 298 -16.16 8.09 6.49
CA LEU A 298 -15.41 7.33 7.49
C LEU A 298 -13.94 7.22 7.11
N LEU A 299 -13.05 7.64 8.02
CA LEU A 299 -11.62 7.37 8.01
C LEU A 299 -11.31 6.34 9.12
N PRO A 300 -11.22 5.03 8.81
CA PRO A 300 -11.16 4.00 9.83
C PRO A 300 -9.74 3.78 10.37
N GLN A 301 -8.67 4.13 9.65
CA GLN A 301 -7.29 3.85 10.08
C GLN A 301 -6.63 5.02 10.81
N GLY A 302 -5.93 4.73 11.90
CA GLY A 302 -5.17 5.71 12.68
C GLY A 302 -3.65 5.58 12.62
N GLU A 303 -3.12 4.64 11.83
CA GLU A 303 -1.68 4.49 11.66
C GLU A 303 -1.05 5.72 11.01
N ASP A 304 0.15 6.10 11.48
CA ASP A 304 0.92 7.27 11.05
C ASP A 304 0.19 8.63 11.19
N LEU A 305 -0.89 8.71 11.98
CA LEU A 305 -1.65 9.96 12.12
C LEU A 305 -0.79 11.10 12.71
N GLU A 306 0.09 10.80 13.67
CA GLU A 306 0.96 11.81 14.29
C GLU A 306 1.88 12.46 13.24
N ASP A 307 2.46 11.67 12.35
CA ASP A 307 3.30 12.14 11.24
C ASP A 307 2.51 12.96 10.20
N ASN A 308 1.18 12.79 10.16
CA ASN A 308 0.29 13.42 9.19
C ASN A 308 -0.71 14.41 9.84
N ARG A 309 -0.47 14.83 11.09
CA ARG A 309 -1.44 15.62 11.86
C ARG A 309 -1.85 16.92 11.18
N ALA A 310 -0.89 17.63 10.59
CA ALA A 310 -1.16 18.89 9.90
C ALA A 310 -2.09 18.71 8.68
N TYR A 311 -1.97 17.59 7.96
CA TYR A 311 -2.86 17.27 6.86
C TYR A 311 -4.25 16.86 7.39
N PHE A 312 -4.31 16.04 8.44
CA PHE A 312 -5.58 15.69 9.09
C PHE A 312 -6.35 16.93 9.57
N ASP A 313 -5.68 17.91 10.17
CA ASP A 313 -6.31 19.17 10.61
C ASP A 313 -6.92 19.96 9.45
N ARG A 314 -6.23 19.99 8.31
CA ARG A 314 -6.74 20.60 7.08
C ARG A 314 -7.98 19.86 6.56
N LEU A 315 -7.98 18.53 6.58
CA LEU A 315 -9.14 17.73 6.20
C LEU A 315 -10.33 17.98 7.13
N VAL A 316 -10.13 18.05 8.44
CA VAL A 316 -11.19 18.37 9.42
C VAL A 316 -11.74 19.78 9.18
N ALA A 317 -10.88 20.77 8.95
CA ALA A 317 -11.31 22.13 8.62
C ALA A 317 -12.10 22.17 7.30
N TYR A 318 -11.64 21.46 6.28
CA TYR A 318 -12.30 21.38 4.99
C TYR A 318 -13.65 20.64 5.07
N ALA A 319 -13.73 19.54 5.81
CA ALA A 319 -14.98 18.82 6.06
C ALA A 319 -16.03 19.70 6.78
N LYS A 320 -15.61 20.52 7.75
CA LYS A 320 -16.48 21.50 8.42
C LYS A 320 -16.98 22.57 7.44
N HIS A 321 -16.09 23.07 6.59
CA HIS A 321 -16.45 24.06 5.57
C HIS A 321 -17.46 23.49 4.56
N MET A 322 -17.26 22.25 4.12
CA MET A 322 -18.16 21.54 3.21
C MET A 322 -19.43 21.02 3.88
N GLY A 323 -19.59 21.18 5.20
CA GLY A 323 -20.78 20.78 5.94
C GLY A 323 -21.01 19.27 6.04
N ILE A 324 -19.97 18.45 5.90
CA ILE A 324 -20.11 16.98 5.97
C ILE A 324 -19.91 16.45 7.39
N THR A 325 -20.43 15.25 7.65
CA THR A 325 -20.06 14.48 8.85
C THR A 325 -18.82 13.64 8.56
N LEU A 326 -17.74 13.92 9.27
CA LEU A 326 -16.49 13.16 9.20
C LEU A 326 -16.35 12.32 10.48
N ALA A 327 -16.40 11.01 10.31
CA ALA A 327 -16.19 10.02 11.36
C ALA A 327 -14.77 9.44 11.29
N TYR A 328 -14.15 9.26 12.45
CA TYR A 328 -12.81 8.73 12.60
C TYR A 328 -12.82 7.47 13.47
N GLY A 329 -12.21 6.41 12.95
CA GLY A 329 -12.14 5.09 13.61
C GLY A 329 -10.78 4.74 14.19
N GLY A 330 -9.75 5.57 13.97
CA GLY A 330 -8.37 5.19 14.28
C GLY A 330 -8.04 5.01 15.77
N ALA A 331 -8.95 5.37 16.68
CA ALA A 331 -8.84 5.07 18.11
C ALA A 331 -9.37 3.67 18.50
N ILE A 332 -10.21 3.06 17.66
CA ILE A 332 -10.86 1.77 17.93
C ILE A 332 -10.58 0.70 16.88
N VAL A 333 -10.01 1.06 15.73
CA VAL A 333 -9.66 0.11 14.67
C VAL A 333 -8.18 -0.25 14.78
N VAL A 334 -7.89 -1.54 14.81
CA VAL A 334 -6.53 -2.07 14.89
C VAL A 334 -6.21 -2.97 13.70
N PRO A 335 -4.93 -3.11 13.31
CA PRO A 335 -4.54 -4.13 12.35
C PRO A 335 -5.01 -5.52 12.80
N ASP A 336 -5.57 -6.31 11.89
CA ASP A 336 -6.17 -7.63 12.20
C ASP A 336 -5.27 -8.53 13.03
N ARG A 337 -3.96 -8.55 12.75
CA ARG A 337 -2.96 -9.32 13.50
C ARG A 337 -2.80 -8.92 14.97
N ARG A 338 -3.20 -7.69 15.33
CA ARG A 338 -3.16 -7.17 16.71
C ARG A 338 -4.48 -7.41 17.43
N PHE A 339 -5.55 -7.74 16.72
CA PHE A 339 -6.84 -8.06 17.33
C PHE A 339 -6.76 -9.40 18.06
N GLN A 340 -7.26 -9.43 19.30
CA GLN A 340 -7.30 -10.63 20.12
C GLN A 340 -8.75 -11.10 20.29
N PRO A 341 -9.03 -12.42 20.23
CA PRO A 341 -10.36 -12.92 20.55
C PRO A 341 -10.81 -12.46 21.95
N GLY A 342 -11.98 -11.82 22.02
CA GLY A 342 -12.53 -11.27 23.26
C GLY A 342 -12.19 -9.79 23.52
N ASP A 343 -11.44 -9.13 22.64
CA ASP A 343 -11.30 -7.67 22.67
C ASP A 343 -12.64 -7.01 22.34
N ASP A 344 -13.27 -6.38 23.34
CA ASP A 344 -14.53 -5.66 23.24
C ASP A 344 -14.31 -4.15 23.00
N VAL A 345 -13.06 -3.69 23.01
CA VAL A 345 -12.69 -2.30 22.82
C VAL A 345 -12.38 -2.02 21.35
N HIS A 346 -11.69 -2.92 20.67
CA HIS A 346 -11.22 -2.69 19.31
C HIS A 346 -11.94 -3.53 18.25
N TYR A 347 -11.75 -3.13 17.00
CA TYR A 347 -12.27 -3.82 15.82
C TYR A 347 -11.11 -4.09 14.86
N PRO A 348 -11.01 -5.30 14.29
CA PRO A 348 -10.02 -5.59 13.27
C PRO A 348 -10.37 -4.85 11.96
N PHE A 349 -9.35 -4.31 11.29
CA PHE A 349 -9.51 -3.43 10.13
C PHE A 349 -10.37 -4.04 9.01
N TYR A 350 -10.11 -5.28 8.57
CA TYR A 350 -10.90 -5.88 7.49
C TYR A 350 -12.36 -6.12 7.87
N SER A 351 -12.67 -6.31 9.15
CA SER A 351 -14.05 -6.46 9.61
C SER A 351 -14.86 -5.16 9.51
N THR A 352 -14.20 -4.00 9.52
CA THR A 352 -14.90 -2.69 9.45
C THR A 352 -15.67 -2.51 8.13
N TYR A 353 -15.25 -3.19 7.05
CA TYR A 353 -15.97 -3.22 5.77
C TYR A 353 -17.41 -3.73 5.87
N GLN A 354 -17.74 -4.53 6.91
CA GLN A 354 -19.11 -4.98 7.20
C GLN A 354 -20.05 -3.82 7.59
N ALA A 355 -19.48 -2.70 8.04
CA ALA A 355 -20.24 -1.52 8.47
C ALA A 355 -20.18 -0.35 7.48
N MET A 356 -19.70 -0.58 6.26
CA MET A 356 -19.59 0.43 5.19
C MET A 356 -20.61 0.16 4.08
N ASP A 357 -20.98 1.19 3.33
CA ASP A 357 -21.95 1.09 2.23
C ASP A 357 -21.32 1.42 0.87
N PHE A 358 -20.23 2.20 0.84
CA PHE A 358 -19.55 2.61 -0.37
C PHE A 358 -18.08 2.92 -0.09
N ILE A 359 -17.18 2.62 -1.03
CA ILE A 359 -15.75 2.97 -0.91
C ILE A 359 -15.38 4.12 -1.85
N CYS A 360 -14.71 5.13 -1.33
CA CYS A 360 -14.06 6.15 -2.13
C CYS A 360 -12.54 5.96 -2.04
N TYR A 361 -11.91 5.69 -3.18
CA TYR A 361 -10.47 5.48 -3.33
C TYR A 361 -9.85 6.58 -4.21
N PRO A 362 -9.57 7.78 -3.64
CA PRO A 362 -9.08 8.92 -4.39
C PRO A 362 -7.55 9.13 -4.52
N PRO A 363 -6.63 8.24 -4.07
CA PRO A 363 -5.20 8.54 -4.21
C PRO A 363 -4.77 8.89 -5.63
N GLU A 364 -3.94 9.93 -5.78
CA GLU A 364 -3.43 10.37 -7.09
C GLU A 364 -2.21 9.56 -7.58
N HIS A 365 -1.53 8.87 -6.66
CA HIS A 365 -0.33 8.10 -6.94
C HIS A 365 -0.26 6.84 -6.07
N GLU A 366 -0.27 5.68 -6.71
CA GLU A 366 -0.18 4.36 -6.09
C GLU A 366 0.58 3.39 -6.99
N GLY A 367 1.34 2.47 -6.38
CA GLY A 367 2.09 1.45 -7.09
C GLY A 367 1.24 0.28 -7.61
N PHE A 368 0.05 0.06 -7.03
CA PHE A 368 -0.91 -0.92 -7.53
C PHE A 368 -2.37 -0.55 -7.24
N GLY A 369 -2.80 -0.51 -5.97
CA GLY A 369 -4.18 -0.11 -5.63
C GLY A 369 -4.91 -0.93 -4.56
N ASN A 370 -4.24 -1.39 -3.51
CA ASN A 370 -4.79 -2.42 -2.61
C ASN A 370 -6.19 -2.11 -2.07
N GLN A 371 -6.51 -0.88 -1.70
CA GLN A 371 -7.85 -0.57 -1.16
C GLN A 371 -8.97 -0.64 -2.22
N ALA A 372 -8.68 -0.42 -3.51
CA ALA A 372 -9.66 -0.68 -4.57
C ALA A 372 -9.97 -2.19 -4.68
N ILE A 373 -8.95 -3.03 -4.48
CA ILE A 373 -9.09 -4.49 -4.46
C ILE A 373 -9.88 -4.93 -3.22
N GLU A 374 -9.58 -4.35 -2.07
CA GLU A 374 -10.32 -4.59 -0.83
C GLU A 374 -11.80 -4.23 -0.97
N ALA A 375 -12.14 -3.15 -1.67
CA ALA A 375 -13.54 -2.79 -1.95
C ALA A 375 -14.26 -3.87 -2.76
N VAL A 376 -13.61 -4.39 -3.80
CA VAL A 376 -14.15 -5.48 -4.63
C VAL A 376 -14.29 -6.77 -3.82
N TRP A 377 -13.29 -7.14 -3.03
CA TRP A 377 -13.35 -8.29 -2.13
C TRP A 377 -14.50 -8.16 -1.11
N ALA A 378 -14.67 -6.97 -0.51
CA ALA A 378 -15.74 -6.67 0.43
C ALA A 378 -17.13 -6.55 -0.23
N ARG A 379 -17.20 -6.72 -1.56
CA ARG A 379 -18.42 -6.56 -2.37
C ARG A 379 -19.10 -5.21 -2.13
N LEU A 380 -18.31 -4.16 -2.13
CA LEU A 380 -18.78 -2.78 -2.03
C LEU A 380 -18.59 -2.06 -3.36
N PRO A 381 -19.55 -1.23 -3.79
CA PRO A 381 -19.32 -0.28 -4.87
C PRO A 381 -18.17 0.66 -4.55
N VAL A 382 -17.42 1.05 -5.58
CA VAL A 382 -16.20 1.84 -5.42
C VAL A 382 -16.15 3.01 -6.41
N ALA A 383 -15.83 4.20 -5.90
CA ALA A 383 -15.35 5.30 -6.70
C ALA A 383 -13.82 5.33 -6.68
N VAL A 384 -13.20 5.44 -7.85
CA VAL A 384 -11.74 5.40 -8.01
C VAL A 384 -11.28 6.66 -8.72
N PHE A 385 -10.27 7.32 -8.17
CA PHE A 385 -9.48 8.28 -8.93
C PHE A 385 -8.52 7.51 -9.82
N GLU A 386 -8.56 7.78 -11.12
CA GLU A 386 -7.85 7.00 -12.12
C GLU A 386 -6.38 7.41 -12.23
N TYR A 387 -5.60 7.08 -11.21
CA TYR A 387 -4.15 7.26 -11.22
C TYR A 387 -3.47 6.40 -12.30
N PRO A 388 -2.25 6.73 -12.75
CA PRO A 388 -1.64 6.14 -13.94
C PRO A 388 -1.58 4.60 -13.94
N VAL A 389 -1.22 3.99 -12.80
CA VAL A 389 -1.16 2.52 -12.70
C VAL A 389 -2.56 1.90 -12.82
N PHE A 390 -3.58 2.49 -12.20
CA PHE A 390 -4.96 2.01 -12.35
C PHE A 390 -5.37 1.97 -13.82
N GLN A 391 -5.19 3.09 -14.53
CA GLN A 391 -5.59 3.22 -15.93
C GLN A 391 -4.93 2.20 -16.86
N ARG A 392 -3.65 1.91 -16.62
CA ARG A 392 -2.85 1.06 -17.48
C ARG A 392 -2.93 -0.42 -17.12
N TYR A 393 -3.23 -0.75 -15.87
CA TYR A 393 -2.99 -2.10 -15.36
C TYR A 393 -4.13 -2.71 -14.53
N VAL A 394 -4.97 -1.91 -13.88
CA VAL A 394 -6.02 -2.42 -12.98
C VAL A 394 -7.42 -2.24 -13.54
N ARG A 395 -7.67 -1.16 -14.30
CA ARG A 395 -8.99 -0.74 -14.79
C ARG A 395 -9.78 -1.89 -15.42
N ASP A 396 -9.17 -2.63 -16.33
CA ASP A 396 -9.84 -3.70 -17.10
C ASP A 396 -10.18 -4.93 -16.25
N HIS A 397 -9.69 -5.01 -15.01
CA HIS A 397 -9.98 -6.07 -14.05
C HIS A 397 -11.02 -5.66 -12.99
N ILE A 398 -11.46 -4.40 -13.00
CA ILE A 398 -12.60 -3.90 -12.22
C ILE A 398 -13.63 -3.35 -13.21
N PRO A 399 -14.44 -4.21 -13.84
CA PRO A 399 -15.34 -3.80 -14.93
C PRO A 399 -16.35 -2.73 -14.52
N HIS A 400 -16.71 -2.65 -13.23
CA HIS A 400 -17.63 -1.66 -12.71
C HIS A 400 -17.00 -0.83 -11.58
N TYR A 401 -16.78 0.45 -11.85
CA TYR A 401 -16.37 1.45 -10.87
C TYR A 401 -16.91 2.83 -11.28
N ILE A 402 -16.94 3.76 -10.32
CA ILE A 402 -17.27 5.16 -10.59
C ILE A 402 -15.97 5.95 -10.73
N SER A 403 -15.79 6.63 -11.86
CA SER A 403 -14.58 7.41 -12.11
C SER A 403 -14.64 8.75 -11.39
N LEU A 404 -13.59 9.08 -10.62
CA LEU A 404 -13.33 10.42 -10.09
C LEU A 404 -12.43 11.24 -11.03
N GLY A 405 -12.32 10.84 -12.30
CA GLY A 405 -11.41 11.46 -13.26
C GLY A 405 -9.96 11.03 -13.04
N ASN A 406 -9.03 11.81 -13.58
CA ASN A 406 -7.58 11.56 -13.52
C ASN A 406 -6.79 12.85 -13.25
N THR A 407 -5.46 12.75 -13.20
CA THR A 407 -4.57 13.86 -12.83
C THR A 407 -4.72 15.11 -13.72
N GLU A 408 -5.09 14.95 -14.99
CA GLU A 408 -5.31 16.08 -15.92
C GLU A 408 -6.62 16.84 -15.63
N GLN A 409 -7.46 16.28 -14.76
CA GLN A 409 -8.78 16.78 -14.39
C GLN A 409 -8.85 17.22 -12.92
N LEU A 410 -7.69 17.41 -12.29
CA LEU A 410 -7.57 17.94 -10.94
C LEU A 410 -7.17 19.42 -10.96
N ASP A 411 -7.94 20.20 -10.22
CA ASP A 411 -7.62 21.58 -9.87
C ASP A 411 -7.09 21.65 -8.42
N ARG A 412 -6.80 22.87 -7.95
CA ARG A 412 -6.36 23.15 -6.58
C ARG A 412 -7.25 24.22 -5.98
N THR A 413 -7.63 24.03 -4.71
CA THR A 413 -8.34 25.07 -3.96
C THR A 413 -7.40 26.23 -3.62
N ASP A 414 -7.89 27.47 -3.69
CA ASP A 414 -7.12 28.63 -3.19
C ASP A 414 -7.02 28.65 -1.65
N GLU A 415 -7.97 28.00 -0.97
CA GLU A 415 -8.04 27.84 0.47
C GLU A 415 -7.47 26.49 0.95
N PHE A 416 -7.46 26.27 2.27
CA PHE A 416 -7.06 25.00 2.90
C PHE A 416 -5.68 24.48 2.48
N GLY A 417 -4.78 25.35 2.04
CA GLY A 417 -3.40 25.00 1.65
C GLY A 417 -3.27 24.28 0.31
N GLY A 418 -4.17 24.52 -0.65
CA GLY A 418 -4.06 23.91 -1.98
C GLY A 418 -4.44 22.44 -2.01
N LEU A 419 -5.54 22.07 -1.34
CA LEU A 419 -6.07 20.71 -1.46
C LEU A 419 -6.50 20.45 -2.92
N HIS A 420 -6.47 19.19 -3.35
CA HIS A 420 -6.97 18.84 -4.67
C HIS A 420 -8.47 19.12 -4.79
N GLN A 421 -8.88 19.56 -5.97
CA GLN A 421 -10.27 19.82 -6.29
C GLN A 421 -10.67 19.04 -7.54
N LEU A 422 -11.77 18.30 -7.46
CA LEU A 422 -12.38 17.68 -8.63
C LEU A 422 -13.01 18.78 -9.48
N ARG A 423 -12.80 18.70 -10.80
CA ARG A 423 -13.59 19.48 -11.74
C ARG A 423 -15.09 19.23 -11.53
N GLU A 424 -15.87 20.30 -11.60
CA GLU A 424 -17.31 20.26 -11.34
C GLU A 424 -18.04 19.22 -12.20
N ASP A 425 -17.69 19.13 -13.49
CA ASP A 425 -18.30 18.16 -14.41
C ASP A 425 -17.95 16.69 -14.07
N VAL A 426 -16.76 16.45 -13.51
CA VAL A 426 -16.32 15.12 -13.07
C VAL A 426 -17.06 14.74 -11.80
N LEU A 427 -17.10 15.64 -10.82
CA LEU A 427 -17.81 15.43 -9.55
C LEU A 427 -19.30 15.18 -9.78
N ALA A 428 -19.96 15.97 -10.64
CA ALA A 428 -21.38 15.80 -10.95
C ALA A 428 -21.68 14.41 -11.52
N ARG A 429 -20.88 13.93 -12.50
CA ARG A 429 -21.03 12.57 -13.06
C ARG A 429 -20.78 11.49 -12.01
N ALA A 430 -19.72 11.64 -11.21
CA ALA A 430 -19.40 10.66 -10.17
C ALA A 430 -20.54 10.53 -9.15
N VAL A 431 -21.15 11.66 -8.74
CA VAL A 431 -22.29 11.69 -7.83
C VAL A 431 -23.53 11.05 -8.45
N GLU A 432 -23.84 11.35 -9.72
CA GLU A 432 -24.97 10.73 -10.43
C GLU A 432 -24.83 9.21 -10.50
N GLN A 433 -23.64 8.71 -10.87
CA GLN A 433 -23.38 7.28 -10.93
C GLN A 433 -23.41 6.64 -9.53
N THR A 434 -22.86 7.32 -8.52
CA THR A 434 -22.91 6.83 -7.14
C THR A 434 -24.35 6.71 -6.64
N VAL A 435 -25.20 7.72 -6.88
CA VAL A 435 -26.63 7.66 -6.56
C VAL A 435 -27.30 6.50 -7.30
N ALA A 436 -27.06 6.37 -8.62
CA ALA A 436 -27.67 5.32 -9.43
C ALA A 436 -27.36 3.91 -8.90
N VAL A 437 -26.13 3.66 -8.45
CA VAL A 437 -25.74 2.37 -7.86
C VAL A 437 -26.34 2.19 -6.47
N LEU A 438 -26.29 3.21 -5.61
CA LEU A 438 -26.75 3.10 -4.23
C LEU A 438 -28.27 2.94 -4.10
N VAL A 439 -29.07 3.38 -5.07
CA VAL A 439 -30.55 3.29 -4.99
C VAL A 439 -31.14 2.12 -5.80
N ASP A 440 -30.31 1.41 -6.58
CA ASP A 440 -30.70 0.26 -7.38
C ASP A 440 -29.91 -0.99 -6.98
N HIS A 441 -30.56 -1.83 -6.17
CA HIS A 441 -29.99 -3.07 -5.61
C HIS A 441 -29.62 -4.10 -6.67
N ASP A 442 -30.28 -4.11 -7.83
CA ASP A 442 -29.95 -5.04 -8.91
C ASP A 442 -28.70 -4.58 -9.65
N THR A 443 -28.56 -3.26 -9.86
CA THR A 443 -27.33 -2.67 -10.38
C THR A 443 -26.17 -2.85 -9.41
N GLU A 444 -26.35 -2.52 -8.12
CA GLU A 444 -25.35 -2.70 -7.08
C GLU A 444 -24.86 -4.15 -7.01
N ARG A 445 -25.80 -5.10 -6.87
CA ARG A 445 -25.48 -6.53 -6.79
C ARG A 445 -24.71 -7.01 -8.02
N ARG A 446 -25.18 -6.63 -9.22
CA ARG A 446 -24.51 -6.98 -10.48
C ARG A 446 -23.08 -6.44 -10.53
N TRP A 447 -22.87 -5.18 -10.16
CA TRP A 447 -21.53 -4.57 -10.16
C TRP A 447 -20.58 -5.33 -9.25
N VAL A 448 -20.98 -5.59 -8.00
CA VAL A 448 -20.10 -6.24 -7.03
C VAL A 448 -19.88 -7.73 -7.34
N GLU A 449 -20.87 -8.42 -7.89
CA GLU A 449 -20.75 -9.84 -8.28
C GLU A 449 -19.90 -10.05 -9.53
N GLU A 450 -19.95 -9.14 -10.50
CA GLU A 450 -19.12 -9.21 -11.72
C GLU A 450 -17.66 -8.81 -11.46
N ASN A 451 -17.40 -7.87 -10.54
CA ASN A 451 -16.05 -7.42 -10.22
C ASN A 451 -15.19 -8.51 -9.55
N VAL A 452 -15.74 -9.28 -8.62
CA VAL A 452 -14.98 -10.28 -7.82
C VAL A 452 -14.25 -11.32 -8.68
N PRO A 453 -14.91 -12.07 -9.59
CA PRO A 453 -14.22 -13.09 -10.38
C PRO A 453 -13.20 -12.49 -11.36
N ALA A 454 -13.48 -11.32 -11.94
CA ALA A 454 -12.55 -10.64 -12.83
C ALA A 454 -11.25 -10.25 -12.11
N LEU A 455 -11.37 -9.65 -10.92
CA LEU A 455 -10.22 -9.23 -10.14
C LEU A 455 -9.48 -10.41 -9.50
N ARG A 456 -10.20 -11.43 -9.02
CA ARG A 456 -9.59 -12.66 -8.48
C ARG A 456 -8.75 -13.39 -9.52
N ALA A 457 -9.19 -13.44 -10.78
CA ALA A 457 -8.42 -14.05 -11.86
C ALA A 457 -7.12 -13.28 -12.20
N PHE A 458 -7.07 -11.98 -11.87
CA PHE A 458 -5.92 -11.13 -12.11
C PHE A 458 -4.91 -11.14 -10.95
N CYS A 459 -5.38 -10.88 -9.73
CA CYS A 459 -4.53 -10.66 -8.56
C CYS A 459 -4.90 -11.52 -7.34
N GLY A 460 -5.68 -12.59 -7.51
CA GLY A 460 -5.91 -13.57 -6.45
C GLY A 460 -4.59 -14.18 -5.97
N ILE A 461 -4.43 -14.35 -4.66
CA ILE A 461 -3.16 -14.79 -4.06
C ILE A 461 -2.68 -16.13 -4.63
N ASP A 462 -3.60 -17.03 -4.97
CA ASP A 462 -3.30 -18.29 -5.64
C ASP A 462 -2.64 -18.10 -7.01
N VAL A 463 -3.17 -17.18 -7.82
CA VAL A 463 -2.68 -16.88 -9.18
C VAL A 463 -1.32 -16.21 -9.11
N VAL A 464 -1.15 -15.28 -8.17
CA VAL A 464 0.12 -14.58 -7.94
C VAL A 464 1.19 -15.55 -7.44
N ALA A 465 0.86 -16.42 -6.48
CA ALA A 465 1.78 -17.43 -5.97
C ALA A 465 2.26 -18.39 -7.06
N GLU A 466 1.40 -18.77 -8.02
CA GLU A 466 1.80 -19.63 -9.15
C GLU A 466 2.85 -18.98 -10.04
N GLN A 467 2.72 -17.68 -10.31
CA GLN A 467 3.69 -16.93 -11.09
C GLN A 467 5.04 -16.86 -10.36
N TYR A 468 5.04 -16.62 -9.05
CA TYR A 468 6.26 -16.65 -8.24
C TYR A 468 6.90 -18.04 -8.21
N ILE A 469 6.10 -19.10 -8.04
CA ILE A 469 6.59 -20.49 -8.04
C ILE A 469 7.24 -20.86 -9.38
N ALA A 470 6.68 -20.40 -10.51
CA ALA A 470 7.29 -20.60 -11.82
C ALA A 470 8.68 -19.94 -11.89
N LEU A 471 8.79 -18.68 -11.45
CA LEU A 471 10.07 -17.97 -11.39
C LEU A 471 11.07 -18.61 -10.43
N TYR A 472 10.60 -19.16 -9.31
CA TYR A 472 11.46 -19.91 -8.39
C TYR A 472 12.04 -21.15 -9.06
N GLY A 473 11.26 -21.85 -9.88
CA GLY A 473 11.71 -22.98 -10.68
C GLY A 473 12.80 -22.60 -11.70
N ASP A 474 12.67 -21.45 -12.34
CA ASP A 474 13.64 -20.95 -13.32
C ASP A 474 14.98 -20.50 -12.69
N LEU A 475 14.96 -20.16 -11.40
CA LEU A 475 16.11 -19.65 -10.66
C LEU A 475 16.85 -20.73 -9.86
N GLN A 476 16.25 -21.89 -9.63
CA GLN A 476 16.90 -22.98 -8.94
C GLN A 476 17.80 -23.76 -9.91
N PRO A 477 19.06 -24.08 -9.52
CA PRO A 477 19.90 -24.96 -10.32
C PRO A 477 19.22 -26.34 -10.45
N THR A 478 19.15 -26.86 -11.68
CA THR A 478 18.62 -28.19 -11.99
C THR A 478 19.42 -29.32 -11.36
#